data_AF-A0A3D9HL10-F1
#
_entry.id   AF-A0A3D9HL10-F1
#
_cell.length_a   1.000
_cell.length_b   1.000
_cell.length_c   1.000
_cell.angle_alpha   90.00
_cell.angle_beta   90.00
_cell.angle_gamma   90.00
#
_symmetry.space_group_name_H-M   'P 1'
#
loop_
_entity.id
_entity.type
_entity.pdbx_description
1 polymer ?
#
loop_
_entity_poly.entity_id
_entity_poly.type
_entity_poly.pdbx_seq_one_letter_code
_entity_poly.pdbx_strand_id
1 'polypeptide(L)' 'MIASSHSADKKVYEIARLKNEVKEIRSTFLEGRTKLMRLKMESNVISVMKEKGINPSVIPPKKIKVKTKN' A
#
# COMPACT_ATOMS: atom_id res chain seq x y z
N MET A 1 33.14 5.49 34.79
CA MET A 1 33.17 4.95 33.41
C MET A 1 31.98 4.02 33.11
N ILE A 2 31.57 3.13 34.03
CA ILE A 2 30.48 2.15 33.84
C ILE A 2 29.09 2.78 33.59
N ALA A 3 28.71 3.82 34.34
CA ALA A 3 27.41 4.50 34.16
C ALA A 3 27.28 5.19 32.79
N SER A 4 28.40 5.67 32.22
CA SER A 4 28.41 6.31 30.91
C SER A 4 28.16 5.29 29.80
N SER A 5 28.79 4.11 29.88
CA SER A 5 28.57 3.01 28.93
C SER A 5 27.11 2.57 28.94
N HIS A 6 26.53 2.35 30.12
CA HIS A 6 25.14 1.93 30.23
C HIS A 6 24.15 3.01 29.74
N SER A 7 24.47 4.29 29.94
CA SER A 7 23.68 5.40 29.40
C SER A 7 23.73 5.47 27.87
N ALA A 8 24.86 5.11 27.25
CA ALA A 8 25.00 5.03 25.81
C ALA A 8 24.18 3.87 25.25
N ASP A 9 24.25 2.68 25.88
CA ASP A 9 23.45 1.52 25.48
C ASP A 9 21.96 1.85 25.51
N LYS A 10 21.47 2.50 26.58
CA LYS A 10 20.07 2.94 26.70
C LYS A 10 19.65 3.84 25.55
N LYS A 11 20.51 4.79 25.15
CA LYS A 11 20.24 5.66 23.99
C LYS A 11 20.22 4.90 22.68
N VAL A 12 21.09 3.91 22.48
CA VAL A 12 21.09 3.06 21.29
C VAL A 12 19.78 2.29 21.17
N TYR A 13 19.28 1.72 22.27
CA TYR A 13 17.97 1.06 22.29
C TYR A 13 16.82 2.02 22.00
N GLU A 14 16.86 3.23 22.56
CA GLU A 14 15.86 4.26 22.30
C GLU A 14 15.84 4.69 20.82
N ILE A 15 17.02 4.90 20.23
CA ILE A 15 17.15 5.20 18.79
C ILE A 15 16.60 4.06 17.94
N ALA A 16 16.89 2.81 18.29
CA ALA A 16 16.36 1.65 17.58
C ALA A 16 14.83 1.59 17.65
N ARG A 17 14.25 1.86 18.83
CA ARG A 17 12.79 1.93 19.03
C ARG A 17 12.16 3.02 18.15
N LEU A 18 12.70 4.24 18.20
CA LEU A 18 12.20 5.38 17.41
C LEU A 18 12.33 5.12 15.91
N LYS A 19 13.42 4.48 15.47
CA LYS A 19 13.63 4.11 14.07
C LYS A 19 12.56 3.14 13.56
N ASN A 20 12.16 2.17 14.40
CA ASN A 20 11.08 1.24 14.05
C ASN A 20 9.73 1.97 13.95
N GLU A 21 9.44 2.86 14.90
CA GLU A 21 8.21 3.68 14.89
C GLU A 21 8.11 4.53 13.62
N VAL A 22 9.19 5.22 13.24
CA VAL A 22 9.26 5.99 11.98
C VAL A 22 9.05 5.10 10.75
N LYS A 23 9.61 3.90 10.75
CA LYS A 23 9.46 2.93 9.65
C LYS A 23 8.00 2.50 9.49
N GLU A 24 7.31 2.22 10.59
CA GLU A 24 5.90 1.84 10.58
C GLU A 24 5.00 2.96 10.06
N ILE A 25 5.17 4.19 10.58
CA ILE A 25 4.43 5.37 10.11
C ILE A 25 4.67 5.62 8.61
N ARG A 26 5.91 5.44 8.14
CA ARG A 26 6.22 5.59 6.71
C ARG A 26 5.56 4.51 5.86
N SER A 27 5.47 3.27 6.36
CA SER A 27 4.77 2.18 5.67
C SER A 27 3.29 2.50 5.49
N THR A 28 2.61 2.90 6.55
CA THR A 28 1.18 3.23 6.51
C THR A 28 0.90 4.45 5.61
N PHE A 29 1.78 5.44 5.61
CA PHE A 29 1.71 6.57 4.68
C PHE A 29 1.83 6.13 3.21
N LEU A 30 2.78 5.25 2.90
CA LEU A 30 2.97 4.74 1.53
C LEU A 30 1.77 3.91 1.06
N GLU A 31 1.21 3.08 1.94
CA GLU A 31 -0.03 2.34 1.66
C GLU A 31 -1.19 3.29 1.35
N GLY A 32 -1.39 4.32 2.19
CA GLY A 32 -2.43 5.34 1.99
C GLY A 32 -2.26 6.09 0.68
N ARG A 33 -1.04 6.54 0.36
CA ARG A 33 -0.72 7.20 -0.91
C ARG A 33 -1.01 6.30 -2.11
N THR A 34 -0.62 5.03 -2.04
CA THR A 34 -0.83 4.06 -3.12
C THR A 34 -2.32 3.82 -3.35
N LYS A 35 -3.10 3.66 -2.27
CA LYS A 35 -4.56 3.51 -2.35
C LYS A 35 -5.22 4.74 -2.98
N LEU A 36 -4.82 5.94 -2.58
CA LEU A 36 -5.32 7.18 -3.17
C LEU A 36 -4.98 7.29 -4.65
N MET A 37 -3.74 6.98 -5.04
CA MET A 37 -3.32 7.01 -6.45
C MET A 37 -4.13 6.05 -7.31
N ARG A 38 -4.39 4.84 -6.79
CA ARG A 38 -5.25 3.86 -7.47
C ARG A 38 -6.68 4.38 -7.64
N LEU A 39 -7.29 4.92 -6.59
CA LEU A 39 -8.64 5.49 -6.66
C LEU A 39 -8.72 6.68 -7.62
N LYS A 40 -7.71 7.55 -7.62
CA LYS A 40 -7.61 8.68 -8.55
C LYS A 40 -7.49 8.20 -10.00
N MET A 41 -6.67 7.18 -10.23
CA MET A 41 -6.53 6.56 -11.55
C MET A 41 -7.85 5.94 -12.01
N GLU A 42 -8.49 5.13 -11.16
CA GLU A 42 -9.80 4.52 -11.44
C GLU A 42 -10.84 5.61 -11.76
N SER A 43 -10.89 6.69 -10.98
CA SER A 43 -11.82 7.82 -11.22
C SER A 43 -11.56 8.51 -12.56
N ASN A 44 -10.30 8.74 -12.91
CA ASN A 44 -9.93 9.35 -14.18
C ASN A 44 -10.31 8.43 -15.36
N VAL A 45 -10.02 7.14 -15.26
CA VAL A 45 -10.40 6.15 -16.27
C VAL A 45 -11.91 6.11 -16.44
N ILE A 46 -12.68 6.07 -15.34
CA ILE A 46 -14.15 6.08 -15.39
C ILE A 46 -14.66 7.35 -16.09
N SER A 47 -14.09 8.53 -15.79
CA SER A 47 -14.48 9.79 -16.44
C SER A 47 -14.25 9.75 -17.95
N VAL A 48 -13.06 9.34 -18.38
CA VAL A 48 -12.69 9.26 -19.80
C VAL A 48 -13.51 8.19 -20.53
N MET A 49 -13.80 7.05 -19.90
CA MET A 49 -14.60 5.99 -20.51
C MET A 49 -16.07 6.36 -20.63
N LYS A 50 -16.61 7.13 -19.67
CA LYS A 50 -17.98 7.66 -19.72
C LYS A 50 -18.18 8.59 -20.92
N GLU A 51 -17.22 9.46 -21.24
CA GLU A 51 -17.24 10.28 -22.45
C GLU A 51 -17.28 9.45 -23.74
N LYS A 52 -16.67 8.25 -23.71
CA LYS A 52 -16.69 7.30 -24.83
C LYS A 52 -17.93 6.39 -24.86
N GLY A 53 -18.88 6.58 -23.93
CA GLY A 53 -20.08 5.74 -23.80
C GLY A 53 -19.82 4.34 -23.24
N ILE A 54 -18.62 4.07 -22.74
CA ILE A 54 -18.23 2.78 -22.18
C ILE A 54 -18.50 2.81 -20.67
N ASN A 55 -19.38 1.93 -20.21
CA ASN A 55 -19.74 1.80 -18.80
C ASN A 55 -19.28 0.45 -18.23
N PRO A 56 -18.99 0.37 -16.93
CA PRO A 56 -18.75 -0.91 -16.26
C PRO A 56 -19.94 -1.86 -16.48
N SER A 57 -19.67 -3.12 -16.83
CA SER A 57 -20.71 -4.14 -16.93
C SER A 57 -21.30 -4.41 -15.54
N VAL A 58 -22.63 -4.36 -15.43
CA VAL A 58 -23.35 -4.78 -14.22
C VAL A 58 -23.25 -6.30 -14.04
N ILE A 59 -23.06 -7.03 -15.15
CA ILE A 59 -22.99 -8.48 -15.16
C ILE A 59 -21.52 -8.89 -15.11
N PRO A 60 -21.09 -9.71 -14.12
CA PRO A 60 -19.71 -10.17 -14.04
C PRO A 60 -19.35 -11.05 -15.25
N PRO A 61 -18.10 -11.02 -15.73
CA PRO A 61 -17.68 -11.83 -16.86
C PRO A 61 -17.73 -13.32 -16.51
N LYS A 62 -18.20 -14.15 -17.46
CA LYS A 62 -18.15 -15.60 -17.32
C LYS A 62 -16.70 -16.08 -17.42
N LYS A 63 -16.19 -16.70 -16.35
CA LYS A 63 -14.85 -17.29 -16.32
C LYS A 63 -14.84 -18.59 -17.13
N ILE A 64 -14.21 -18.59 -18.30
CA ILE A 64 -13.97 -19.81 -19.08
C ILE A 64 -12.75 -20.51 -18.47
N LYS A 65 -12.94 -21.73 -17.96
CA LYS A 65 -11.83 -22.62 -17.58
C LYS A 65 -11.69 -23.68 -18.67
N VAL A 66 -10.58 -23.66 -19.39
CA VAL A 66 -10.24 -24.70 -20.37
C VAL A 66 -9.87 -25.97 -19.59
N LYS A 67 -10.60 -27.07 -19.80
CA LYS A 67 -10.20 -28.39 -19.34
C LYS A 67 -9.45 -29.06 -20.50
N THR A 68 -8.17 -29.33 -20.31
CA THR A 68 -7.44 -30.27 -21.18
C THR A 68 -8.01 -31.67 -20.96
N LYS A 69 -8.48 -32.32 -22.03
CA LYS A 69 -8.78 -33.75 -22.03
C LYS A 69 -7.45 -34.48 -22.30
N ASN A 70 -7.07 -35.38 -21.41
CA ASN A 70 -6.12 -36.44 -21.71
C ASN A 70 -6.82 -37.54 -22.51
#